data_AF-A0A927FT90-F1
#
_entry.id   AF-A0A927FT90-F1
#
_cell.length_a   1.000
_cell.length_b   1.000
_cell.length_c   1.000
_cell.angle_alpha   90.00
_cell.angle_beta   90.00
_cell.angle_gamma   90.00
#
_symmetry.space_group_name_H-M   'P 1'
#
loop_
_entity.id
_entity.type
_entity.pdbx_description
1 polymer ?
#
loop_
_entity_poly.entity_id
_entity_poly.type
_entity_poly.pdbx_seq_one_letter_code
_entity_poly.pdbx_strand_id
1 'polypeptide(L)' 'MQERVPDYPVTAADVTAEARRRKIALKLDEWEMREYVTGRPVPERVRHLAVQIDFAAQAISRLSPIPADFADDIYWPRLW' A
#
# COMPACT_ATOMS: atom_id res chain seq x y z
N MET A 1 -0.89 -15.55 -11.81
CA MET A 1 -0.05 -15.20 -10.65
C MET A 1 -0.87 -15.60 -9.43
N GLN A 2 -0.63 -16.79 -8.86
CA GLN A 2 -1.39 -17.27 -7.70
C GLN A 2 -0.93 -16.48 -6.47
N GLU A 3 -1.86 -15.76 -5.82
CA GLU A 3 -1.64 -15.21 -4.48
C GLU A 3 -1.45 -16.40 -3.54
N ARG A 4 -0.20 -16.59 -3.13
CA ARG A 4 0.17 -17.66 -2.20
C ARG A 4 -0.29 -17.20 -0.83
N VAL A 5 -1.44 -17.72 -0.38
CA VAL A 5 -1.88 -17.58 1.00
C VAL A 5 -0.76 -18.15 1.89
N PRO A 6 -0.20 -17.35 2.82
CA PRO A 6 0.85 -17.81 3.70
C PRO A 6 0.32 -18.93 4.60
N ASP A 7 1.04 -20.05 4.66
CA ASP A 7 0.78 -21.17 5.59
C ASP A 7 1.36 -20.89 7.00
N TYR A 8 1.62 -19.60 7.28
CA TYR A 8 2.15 -19.10 8.54
C TYR A 8 1.23 -17.99 9.08
N PRO A 9 1.18 -17.79 10.41
CA PRO A 9 0.38 -16.72 10.98
C PRO A 9 0.89 -15.36 10.49
N VAL A 10 0.04 -14.63 9.78
CA VAL A 10 0.35 -13.29 9.28
C VAL A 10 0.58 -12.35 10.46
N THR A 11 1.66 -11.59 10.38
CA THR A 11 2.08 -10.63 11.41
C THR A 11 1.87 -9.19 10.93
N ALA A 12 1.88 -8.24 11.86
CA ALA A 12 1.88 -6.81 11.52
C ALA A 12 3.09 -6.41 10.66
N ALA A 13 4.21 -7.15 10.74
CA ALA A 13 5.36 -6.93 9.89
C ALA A 13 5.08 -7.29 8.42
N ASP A 14 4.33 -8.36 8.16
CA ASP A 14 3.89 -8.73 6.81
C ASP A 14 2.97 -7.65 6.21
N VAL A 15 2.02 -7.15 7.02
CA VAL A 15 1.13 -6.04 6.62
C VAL A 15 1.94 -4.78 6.29
N THR A 16 2.95 -4.46 7.09
CA THR A 16 3.83 -3.30 6.86
C THR A 16 4.67 -3.48 5.59
N ALA A 17 5.15 -4.70 5.32
CA ALA A 17 5.90 -5.01 4.11
C ALA A 17 5.04 -4.84 2.85
N GLU A 18 3.78 -5.28 2.90
CA GLU A 18 2.85 -5.14 1.78
C GLU A 18 2.43 -3.68 1.57
N ALA A 19 2.21 -2.91 2.65
CA ALA A 19 1.98 -1.47 2.56
C ALA A 19 3.15 -0.76 1.84
N ARG A 20 4.39 -1.12 2.21
CA ARG A 20 5.59 -0.60 1.56
C ARG A 20 5.64 -0.98 0.07
N ARG A 21 5.35 -2.23 -0.27
CA ARG A 21 5.31 -2.71 -1.66
C ARG A 21 4.29 -1.91 -2.49
N ARG A 22 3.08 -1.70 -1.98
CA ARG A 22 2.04 -0.91 -2.65
C ARG A 22 2.44 0.55 -2.82
N LYS A 23 3.09 1.17 -1.83
CA LYS A 23 3.62 2.54 -1.96
C LYS A 23 4.73 2.64 -3.01
N ILE A 24 5.62 1.65 -3.12
CA ILE A 24 6.64 1.60 -4.18
C ILE A 24 5.97 1.56 -5.56
N ALA A 25 4.86 0.80 -5.71
CA ALA A 25 4.12 0.74 -6.96
C ALA A 25 3.47 2.08 -7.38
N LEU A 26 3.29 3.03 -6.45
CA LEU A 26 2.83 4.40 -6.76
C LEU A 26 3.90 5.24 -7.47
N LYS A 27 5.16 4.79 -7.48
CA LYS A 27 6.28 5.48 -8.15
C LYS A 27 6.42 6.94 -7.70
N LEU A 28 6.31 7.20 -6.39
CA LEU A 28 6.38 8.56 -5.84
C LEU A 28 7.65 9.28 -6.27
N ASP A 29 8.80 8.59 -6.29
CA ASP A 29 10.06 9.15 -6.75
C ASP A 29 10.01 9.63 -8.22
N GLU A 30 9.30 8.89 -9.09
CA GLU A 30 9.11 9.30 -10.50
C GLU A 30 8.21 10.53 -10.60
N TRP A 31 7.20 10.63 -9.73
CA TRP A 31 6.33 11.79 -9.63
C TRP A 31 7.08 13.03 -9.13
N GLU A 32 7.93 12.88 -8.12
CA GLU A 32 8.76 13.96 -7.59
C GLU A 32 9.79 14.43 -8.62
N MET A 33 10.44 13.51 -9.34
CA MET A 33 11.35 13.86 -10.43
C MET A 33 10.63 14.63 -11.55
N ARG A 34 9.42 14.20 -11.91
CA ARG A 34 8.59 14.92 -12.87
C ARG A 34 8.22 16.31 -12.36
N GLU A 35 7.84 16.44 -11.10
CA GLU A 35 7.53 17.73 -10.47
C GLU A 35 8.75 18.66 -10.54
N TYR A 36 9.93 18.16 -10.19
CA TYR A 36 11.18 18.89 -10.27
C TYR A 36 11.50 19.38 -11.70
N VAL A 37 11.34 18.52 -12.71
CA VAL A 37 11.65 18.87 -14.11
C VAL A 37 10.60 19.78 -14.75
N THR A 38 9.32 19.58 -14.41
CA THR A 38 8.20 20.23 -15.13
C THR A 38 7.51 21.34 -14.35
N GLY A 39 7.83 21.50 -13.06
CA GLY A 39 7.14 22.40 -12.13
C GLY A 39 5.69 22.01 -11.82
N ARG A 40 5.21 20.86 -12.32
CA ARG A 40 3.83 20.40 -12.10
C ARG A 40 3.78 19.50 -10.87
N PRO A 41 2.96 19.82 -9.86
CA PRO A 41 2.94 19.06 -8.62
C PRO A 41 2.52 17.61 -8.84
N VAL A 42 3.01 16.71 -7.97
CA VAL A 42 2.47 15.35 -7.86
C VAL A 42 0.95 15.41 -7.70
N PRO A 43 0.17 14.65 -8.49
CA PRO A 43 -1.28 14.64 -8.36
C PRO A 43 -1.71 14.31 -6.94
N GLU A 44 -2.60 15.13 -6.39
CA GLU A 44 -3.06 15.01 -5.00
C GLU A 44 -3.62 13.62 -4.70
N ARG A 45 -4.32 12.99 -5.67
CA ARG A 45 -4.81 11.61 -5.57
C ARG A 45 -3.70 10.58 -5.27
N VAL A 46 -2.48 10.79 -5.78
CA VAL A 46 -1.35 9.88 -5.55
C VAL A 46 -0.82 10.05 -4.12
N ARG A 47 -0.70 11.30 -3.66
CA ARG A 47 -0.33 11.61 -2.27
C ARG A 47 -1.38 11.07 -1.29
N HIS A 48 -2.65 11.27 -1.58
CA HIS A 48 -3.77 10.75 -0.78
C HIS A 48 -3.79 9.23 -0.74
N LEU A 49 -3.56 8.55 -1.86
CA LEU A 49 -3.50 7.09 -1.87
C LEU A 49 -2.36 6.57 -0.98
N ALA A 50 -1.19 7.19 -1.00
CA ALA A 50 -0.09 6.79 -0.13
C ALA A 50 -0.47 6.86 1.36
N VAL A 51 -1.17 7.92 1.77
CA VAL A 51 -1.70 8.09 3.13
C VAL A 51 -2.77 7.05 3.45
N GLN A 52 -3.68 6.75 2.51
CA GLN A 52 -4.71 5.73 2.69
C GLN A 52 -4.10 4.33 2.86
N ILE A 53 -3.01 4.01 2.15
CA ILE A 53 -2.29 2.75 2.32
C ILE A 53 -1.72 2.64 3.75
N ASP A 54 -1.17 3.72 4.30
CA ASP A 54 -0.66 3.73 5.67
C ASP A 54 -1.77 3.55 6.72
N PHE A 55 -2.96 4.13 6.48
CA PHE A 55 -4.12 3.90 7.35
C PHE A 55 -4.67 2.47 7.25
N ALA A 56 -4.76 1.92 6.04
CA ALA A 56 -5.17 0.53 5.84
C ALA A 56 -4.22 -0.43 6.56
N ALA A 57 -2.91 -0.22 6.44
CA ALA A 57 -1.91 -1.04 7.13
C ALA A 57 -2.09 -1.02 8.66
N GLN A 58 -2.36 0.16 9.24
CA GLN A 58 -2.63 0.29 10.67
C GLN A 58 -3.91 -0.43 11.09
N ALA A 59 -4.96 -0.37 10.29
CA ALA A 59 -6.24 -1.02 10.57
C ALA A 59 -6.11 -2.56 10.49
N ILE A 60 -5.52 -3.07 9.41
CA ILE A 60 -5.31 -4.51 9.18
C ILE A 60 -4.42 -5.09 10.28
N SER A 61 -3.36 -4.38 10.69
CA SER A 61 -2.43 -4.84 11.73
C SER A 61 -3.07 -5.02 13.12
N ARG A 62 -4.28 -4.47 13.34
CA ARG A 62 -5.03 -4.60 14.60
C ARG A 62 -6.02 -5.76 14.60
N LEU A 63 -6.19 -6.44 13.46
CA LEU A 63 -7.05 -7.62 13.38
C LEU A 63 -6.42 -8.81 14.12
N SER A 64 -7.23 -9.59 14.83
CA SER A 64 -6.78 -10.77 15.58
C SER A 64 -7.73 -11.94 15.33
N PRO A 65 -7.32 -12.98 14.56
CA PRO A 65 -6.06 -13.05 13.81
C PRO A 65 -6.06 -12.08 12.60
N ILE A 66 -4.88 -11.72 12.09
CA ILE A 66 -4.78 -11.02 10.80
C ILE A 66 -5.20 -12.01 9.70
N PRO A 67 -6.05 -11.60 8.74
CA PRO A 67 -6.48 -12.48 7.64
C PRO A 67 -5.29 -12.98 6.81
N ALA A 68 -5.32 -14.25 6.39
CA ALA A 68 -4.24 -14.82 5.58
C ALA A 68 -4.19 -14.21 4.17
N ASP A 69 -5.33 -13.75 3.68
CA ASP A 69 -5.58 -13.02 2.43
C ASP A 69 -5.48 -11.49 2.62
N PHE A 70 -4.80 -10.99 3.65
CA PHE A 70 -4.66 -9.55 3.90
C PHE A 70 -4.09 -8.76 2.70
N ALA A 71 -3.41 -9.44 1.77
CA ALA A 71 -2.86 -8.85 0.57
C ALA A 71 -3.92 -8.57 -0.52
N ASP A 72 -5.14 -9.06 -0.38
CA ASP A 72 -6.22 -8.86 -1.35
C ASP A 72 -6.65 -7.39 -1.41
N ASP A 73 -6.95 -6.89 -2.62
CA ASP A 73 -7.38 -5.51 -2.87
C ASP A 73 -8.73 -5.13 -2.22
N ILE A 74 -9.38 -6.04 -1.49
CA ILE A 74 -10.55 -5.72 -0.65
C ILE A 74 -10.13 -4.94 0.61
N TYR A 75 -8.93 -5.19 1.12
CA TYR A 75 -8.40 -4.56 2.33
C TYR A 75 -7.67 -3.24 2.06
N TRP A 76 -7.28 -3.01 0.81
CA TRP A 76 -6.43 -1.87 0.42
C TRP A 76 -7.20 -0.85 -0.42
N PRO A 77 -6.87 0.44 -0.30
CA PRO A 77 -7.46 1.49 -1.14
C PRO A 77 -7.06 1.29 -2.62
N ARG A 78 -8.01 1.58 -3.52
CA ARG A 78 -7.83 1.43 -4.98
C ARG A 78 -7.73 2.80 -5.66
N LEU A 79 -6.94 2.88 -6.73
CA LEU A 79 -7.07 3.94 -7.73
C LEU A 79 -8.26 3.61 -8.63
N TRP A 80 -9.21 4.53 -8.72
CA TRP A 80 -10.36 4.50 -9.62
C TRP A 80 -10.11 5.42 -10.82
#